data_AF-A0A3Q3WPJ5-F1
#
_entry.id   AF-A0A3Q3WPJ5-F1
#
_cell.length_a   1.000
_cell.length_b   1.000
_cell.length_c   1.000
_cell.angle_alpha   90.00
_cell.angle_beta   90.00
_cell.angle_gamma   90.00
#
_symmetry.space_group_name_H-M   'P 1'
#
loop_
_entity.id
_entity.type
_entity.pdbx_description
1 polymer ?
#
loop_
_entity_poly.entity_id
_entity_poly.type
_entity_poly.pdbx_seq_one_letter_code
_entity_poly.pdbx_strand_id
1 'polypeptide(L)'
;MRREISPALVYPFMRSVMEAPFPAPGRTVTVKSFLPGSGNEVLTLCRPVDSRLEHVDFESLLQCLSVDKLLQVFASILLERRVIFIADKLSVLSRCGHAVLALLYPFTWQHTFVPVLPANMLDISCSPTPFLIGVLAPCLPQLLELPIEEVLIVDLCADKFVVQLDDEDCILPSKLQAALQQILEEREDILSHVDEDGYGGPENITLQFSLVSEGFVRFFVELVGHYSLHMVELSNGSRELQRDSFRKSHPSRGVRQFLQFFMETQMFAGFIQDKELRKGGGRGLFEVRVAQYLDSSLEPEPSGVNKFLKGLGNKMKLLQIK
;
A
#
# COMPACT_ATOMS: atom_id res chain seq x y z
N MET A 1 25.16 13.01 22.50
CA MET A 1 24.94 14.46 22.72
C MET A 1 23.66 14.90 22.01
N ARG A 2 22.49 14.73 22.65
CA ARG A 2 21.29 15.50 22.28
C ARG A 2 21.51 16.88 22.87
N ARG A 3 21.83 17.89 22.06
CA ARG A 3 21.97 19.27 22.55
C ARG A 3 20.61 19.71 23.09
N GLU A 4 20.58 20.12 24.35
CA GLU A 4 19.42 20.72 25.01
C GLU A 4 19.07 22.02 24.29
N ILE A 5 18.20 21.95 23.30
CA ILE A 5 17.57 23.14 22.72
C ILE A 5 16.63 23.67 23.82
N SER A 6 16.87 24.90 24.26
CA SER A 6 16.04 25.55 25.29
C SER A 6 14.55 25.49 24.90
N PRO A 7 13.64 25.10 25.82
CA PRO A 7 12.19 25.11 25.56
C PRO A 7 11.67 26.46 25.03
N ALA A 8 12.34 27.56 25.39
CA ALA A 8 12.02 28.91 24.93
C ALA A 8 12.22 29.11 23.41
N LEU A 9 12.97 28.23 22.74
CA LEU A 9 13.22 28.24 21.29
C LEU A 9 12.34 27.27 20.52
N VAL A 10 11.99 26.14 21.15
CA VAL A 10 11.10 25.14 20.57
C VAL A 10 9.68 25.68 20.47
N TYR A 11 9.22 26.41 21.49
CA TYR A 11 7.84 26.88 21.55
C TYR A 11 7.46 27.88 20.43
N PRO A 12 8.25 28.94 20.14
CA PRO A 12 7.96 29.83 19.01
C PRO A 12 7.98 29.11 17.65
N PHE A 13 8.92 28.17 17.46
CA PHE A 13 8.98 27.35 16.26
C PHE A 13 7.73 26.49 16.11
N MET A 14 7.35 25.72 17.14
CA MET A 14 6.15 24.88 17.12
C MET A 14 4.89 25.71 16.88
N ARG A 15 4.77 26.88 17.51
CA ARG A 15 3.66 27.81 17.25
C ARG A 15 3.63 28.24 15.78
N SER A 16 4.77 28.64 15.21
CA SER A 16 4.84 29.02 13.79
C SER A 16 4.49 27.87 12.84
N VAL A 17 4.82 26.61 13.19
CA VAL A 17 4.41 25.43 12.41
C VAL A 17 2.90 25.23 12.51
N MET A 18 2.32 25.32 13.71
CA MET A 18 0.89 25.11 13.95
C MET A 18 0.00 26.21 13.37
N GLU A 19 0.47 27.46 13.34
CA GLU A 19 -0.25 28.61 12.79
C GLU A 19 -0.15 28.69 11.26
N ALA A 20 0.83 28.01 10.65
CA ALA A 20 0.98 28.03 9.21
C ALA A 20 -0.18 27.28 8.52
N PRO A 21 -0.73 27.80 7.41
CA PRO A 21 -1.83 27.15 6.71
C PRO A 21 -1.40 25.77 6.21
N PHE A 22 -2.26 24.77 6.35
CA PHE A 22 -1.95 23.44 5.83
C PHE A 22 -1.78 23.50 4.30
N PRO A 23 -0.61 23.14 3.73
CA PRO A 23 -0.37 23.30 2.30
C PRO A 23 -1.32 22.44 1.47
N ALA A 24 -1.75 22.94 0.32
CA ALA A 24 -2.35 22.09 -0.71
C ALA A 24 -1.29 21.10 -1.25
N PRO A 25 -1.67 19.94 -1.82
CA PRO A 25 -0.70 19.00 -2.42
C PRO A 25 0.21 19.69 -3.45
N GLY A 26 1.51 19.42 -3.38
CA GLY A 26 2.54 20.06 -4.21
C GLY A 26 2.89 21.49 -3.83
N ARG A 27 2.30 22.02 -2.75
CA ARG A 27 2.61 23.37 -2.25
C ARG A 27 3.50 23.32 -1.03
N THR A 28 4.20 24.43 -0.87
CA THR A 28 5.22 24.59 0.15
C THR A 28 4.79 25.66 1.14
N VAL A 29 5.08 25.41 2.41
CA VAL A 29 4.89 26.34 3.50
C VAL A 29 6.25 26.69 4.08
N THR A 30 6.40 27.95 4.43
CA THR A 30 7.65 28.48 4.97
C THR A 30 7.46 28.84 6.43
N VAL A 31 8.23 28.21 7.30
CA VAL A 31 8.20 28.42 8.76
C VAL A 31 9.46 29.18 9.14
N LYS A 32 9.32 30.30 9.85
CA LYS A 32 10.46 31.08 10.34
C LYS A 32 10.76 30.67 11.77
N SER A 33 12.00 30.27 12.03
CA SER A 33 12.50 29.95 13.37
C SER A 33 13.59 30.94 13.76
N PHE A 34 13.60 31.42 15.00
CA PHE A 34 14.69 32.23 15.53
C PHE A 34 15.58 31.37 16.43
N LEU A 35 16.84 31.19 16.05
CA LEU A 35 17.84 30.48 16.84
C LEU A 35 18.89 31.47 17.38
N PRO A 36 19.16 31.50 18.69
CA PRO A 36 20.18 32.38 19.26
C PRO A 36 21.56 32.02 18.69
N GLY A 37 22.25 33.01 18.14
CA GLY A 37 23.56 32.83 17.52
C GLY A 37 23.53 32.59 16.00
N SER A 38 22.44 32.03 15.45
CA SER A 38 22.28 31.78 14.00
C SER A 38 21.28 32.73 13.31
N GLY A 39 20.45 33.45 14.08
CA GLY A 39 19.47 34.40 13.54
C GLY A 39 18.16 33.74 13.11
N ASN A 40 17.47 34.36 12.14
CA ASN A 40 16.24 33.83 11.56
C ASN A 40 16.58 32.74 10.53
N GLU A 41 16.27 31.48 10.86
CA GLU A 41 16.26 30.39 9.90
C GLU A 41 14.88 30.23 9.26
N VAL A 42 14.88 29.86 7.99
CA VAL A 42 13.67 29.69 7.20
C VAL A 42 13.59 28.22 6.79
N LEU A 43 12.67 27.48 7.41
CA LEU A 43 12.40 26.09 7.07
C LEU A 43 11.30 26.02 6.01
N THR A 44 11.56 25.27 4.96
CA THR A 44 10.66 25.12 3.82
C THR A 44 10.10 23.70 3.82
N LEU A 45 8.80 23.58 4.07
CA LEU A 45 8.08 22.30 4.18
C LEU A 45 7.18 22.13 2.96
N CYS A 46 7.43 21.11 2.15
CA CYS A 46 6.61 20.80 0.97
C CYS A 46 5.63 19.68 1.29
N ARG A 47 4.35 19.85 0.95
CA ARG A 47 3.41 18.73 0.91
C ARG A 47 3.57 18.00 -0.42
N PRO A 48 3.85 16.69 -0.45
CA PRO A 48 3.92 15.94 -1.70
C PRO A 48 2.64 16.07 -2.54
N VAL A 49 2.80 16.02 -3.86
CA VAL A 49 1.64 15.98 -4.79
C VAL A 49 0.86 14.68 -4.59
N ASP A 50 1.57 13.60 -4.24
CA ASP A 50 1.04 12.28 -3.96
C ASP A 50 1.57 11.81 -2.60
N SER A 51 0.72 11.81 -1.59
CA SER A 51 1.09 11.39 -0.23
C SER A 51 0.98 9.88 -0.02
N ARG A 52 0.62 9.08 -1.05
CA ARG A 52 0.42 7.63 -0.90
C ARG A 52 1.68 6.90 -0.45
N LEU A 53 2.84 7.36 -0.91
CA LEU A 53 4.14 6.80 -0.57
C LEU A 53 4.90 7.66 0.46
N GLU A 54 4.23 8.68 1.01
CA GLU A 54 4.82 9.51 2.05
C GLU A 54 4.97 8.67 3.32
N HIS A 55 6.23 8.50 3.78
CA HIS A 55 6.60 7.64 4.91
C HIS A 55 6.46 6.13 4.67
N VAL A 56 6.32 5.70 3.42
CA VAL A 56 6.34 4.28 3.05
C VAL A 56 7.78 3.85 2.77
N ASP A 57 8.19 2.74 3.39
CA ASP A 57 9.49 2.10 3.18
C ASP A 57 9.26 0.64 2.81
N PHE A 58 9.16 0.37 1.50
CA PHE A 58 8.99 -1.00 1.00
C PHE A 58 10.27 -1.84 1.15
N GLU A 59 11.44 -1.19 1.24
CA GLU A 59 12.71 -1.89 1.40
C GLU A 59 12.77 -2.61 2.75
N SER A 60 12.33 -1.94 3.83
CA SER A 60 12.21 -2.60 5.14
C SER A 60 11.35 -3.87 5.09
N LEU A 61 10.26 -3.86 4.31
CA LEU A 61 9.38 -5.02 4.16
C LEU A 61 10.02 -6.13 3.32
N LEU A 62 10.63 -5.77 2.18
CA LEU A 62 11.31 -6.72 1.26
C LEU A 62 12.59 -7.32 1.84
N GLN A 63 13.22 -6.65 2.81
CA GLN A 63 14.35 -7.20 3.57
C GLN A 63 13.90 -8.20 4.65
N CYS A 64 12.68 -8.04 5.18
CA CYS A 64 12.15 -8.91 6.24
C CYS A 64 11.43 -10.14 5.68
N LEU A 65 10.81 -10.03 4.51
CA LEU A 65 10.02 -11.11 3.92
C LEU A 65 10.49 -11.47 2.52
N SER A 66 10.57 -12.77 2.23
CA SER A 66 10.67 -13.26 0.86
C SER A 66 9.42 -12.87 0.06
N VAL A 67 9.57 -12.75 -1.26
CA VAL A 67 8.48 -12.35 -2.16
C VAL A 67 7.26 -13.27 -1.99
N ASP A 68 7.47 -14.58 -1.86
CA ASP A 68 6.41 -15.55 -1.62
C ASP A 68 5.62 -15.25 -0.34
N LYS A 69 6.31 -15.01 0.79
CA LYS A 69 5.64 -14.73 2.06
C LYS A 69 4.97 -13.36 2.06
N LEU A 70 5.58 -12.36 1.41
CA LEU A 70 4.96 -11.06 1.20
C LEU A 70 3.62 -11.20 0.44
N LEU A 71 3.57 -12.01 -0.61
CA LEU A 71 2.35 -12.23 -1.38
C LEU A 71 1.27 -12.96 -0.57
N GLN A 72 1.65 -13.91 0.30
CA GLN A 72 0.73 -14.58 1.22
C GLN A 72 0.17 -13.63 2.30
N VAL A 73 1.02 -12.76 2.85
CA VAL A 73 0.59 -11.70 3.77
C VAL A 73 -0.35 -10.73 3.05
N PHE A 74 0.01 -10.27 1.86
CA PHE A 74 -0.82 -9.41 1.04
C PHE A 74 -2.19 -10.05 0.74
N ALA A 75 -2.22 -11.33 0.39
CA ALA A 75 -3.43 -12.08 0.15
C ALA A 75 -4.35 -12.16 1.38
N SER A 76 -3.75 -12.39 2.55
CA SER A 76 -4.47 -12.41 3.84
C SER A 76 -5.07 -11.05 4.17
N ILE A 77 -4.33 -9.97 3.94
CA ILE A 77 -4.84 -8.61 4.13
C ILE A 77 -5.96 -8.30 3.13
N LEU A 78 -5.85 -8.73 1.87
CA LEU A 78 -6.91 -8.53 0.88
C LEU A 78 -8.23 -9.18 1.28
N LEU A 79 -8.20 -10.28 2.03
CA LEU A 79 -9.40 -10.93 2.56
C LEU A 79 -9.78 -10.44 3.97
N GLU A 80 -9.19 -9.33 4.42
CA GLU A 80 -9.45 -8.75 5.74
C GLU A 80 -9.25 -9.76 6.87
N ARG A 81 -8.15 -10.52 6.84
CA ARG A 81 -7.81 -11.44 7.93
C ARG A 81 -7.15 -10.73 9.11
N ARG A 82 -7.08 -11.43 10.23
CA ARG A 82 -6.32 -11.05 11.42
C ARG A 82 -4.84 -11.36 11.18
N VAL A 83 -3.99 -10.35 11.18
CA VAL A 83 -2.55 -10.50 10.92
C VAL A 83 -1.73 -9.85 12.03
N ILE A 84 -0.76 -10.59 12.56
CA ILE A 84 0.18 -10.11 13.58
C ILE A 84 1.60 -10.17 13.03
N PHE A 85 2.30 -9.04 13.05
CA PHE A 85 3.74 -8.99 12.79
C PHE A 85 4.53 -9.06 14.09
N ILE A 86 5.56 -9.89 14.09
CA ILE A 86 6.52 -10.04 15.18
C ILE A 86 7.88 -9.53 14.71
N ALA A 87 8.51 -8.66 15.50
CA ALA A 87 9.88 -8.22 15.24
C ALA A 87 10.59 -7.78 16.53
N ASP A 88 11.91 -7.66 16.48
CA ASP A 88 12.76 -7.20 17.59
C ASP A 88 12.76 -5.67 17.76
N LYS A 89 12.37 -4.92 16.72
CA LYS A 89 12.45 -3.45 16.66
C LYS A 89 11.11 -2.83 16.32
N LEU A 90 10.74 -1.80 17.10
CA LEU A 90 9.56 -0.96 16.86
C LEU A 90 9.53 -0.34 15.46
N SER A 91 10.69 0.07 14.95
CA SER A 91 10.81 0.66 13.62
C SER A 91 10.46 -0.34 12.52
N VAL A 92 10.82 -1.61 12.68
CA VAL A 92 10.52 -2.66 11.69
C VAL A 92 9.01 -2.92 11.65
N LEU A 93 8.38 -3.09 12.81
CA LEU A 93 6.92 -3.29 12.92
C LEU A 93 6.15 -2.15 12.27
N SER A 94 6.49 -0.90 12.63
CA SER A 94 5.83 0.28 12.09
C SER A 94 6.01 0.40 10.58
N ARG A 95 7.25 0.29 10.07
CA ARG A 95 7.55 0.41 8.64
C ARG A 95 6.90 -0.71 7.82
N CYS A 96 7.01 -1.96 8.24
CA CYS A 96 6.42 -3.09 7.53
C CYS A 96 4.88 -3.01 7.52
N GLY A 97 4.27 -2.63 8.65
CA GLY A 97 2.82 -2.41 8.73
C GLY A 97 2.35 -1.35 7.74
N HIS A 98 2.96 -0.17 7.75
CA HIS A 98 2.62 0.90 6.81
C HIS A 98 2.90 0.53 5.35
N ALA A 99 4.01 -0.16 5.09
CA ALA A 99 4.35 -0.64 3.75
C ALA A 99 3.29 -1.59 3.20
N VAL A 100 2.88 -2.61 3.97
CA VAL A 100 1.82 -3.54 3.55
C VAL A 100 0.50 -2.83 3.28
N LEU A 101 0.11 -1.85 4.11
CA LEU A 101 -1.10 -1.07 3.86
C LEU A 101 -1.00 -0.21 2.59
N ALA A 102 0.19 0.33 2.28
CA ALA A 102 0.41 1.09 1.05
C ALA A 102 0.29 0.23 -0.23
N LEU A 103 0.56 -1.07 -0.13
CA LEU A 103 0.36 -2.03 -1.23
C LEU A 103 -1.12 -2.22 -1.59
N LEU A 104 -2.06 -1.80 -0.74
CA LEU A 104 -3.50 -1.97 -0.96
C LEU A 104 -4.09 -0.92 -1.92
N TYR A 105 -3.36 0.14 -2.25
CA TYR A 105 -3.87 1.20 -3.13
C TYR A 105 -4.37 0.63 -4.47
N PRO A 106 -5.61 0.90 -4.90
CA PRO A 106 -6.46 2.04 -4.54
C PRO A 106 -7.40 1.84 -3.35
N PHE A 107 -7.34 0.70 -2.68
CA PHE A 107 -8.13 0.39 -1.51
C PHE A 107 -7.48 0.95 -0.25
N THR A 108 -8.31 1.22 0.76
CA THR A 108 -7.88 1.69 2.07
C THR A 108 -8.34 0.66 3.09
N TRP A 109 -7.42 0.20 3.96
CA TRP A 109 -7.76 -0.68 5.08
C TRP A 109 -8.82 -0.03 5.97
N GLN A 110 -9.88 -0.77 6.26
CA GLN A 110 -11.06 -0.26 7.00
C GLN A 110 -11.07 -0.66 8.48
N HIS A 111 -10.13 -1.49 8.91
CA HIS A 111 -10.16 -2.13 10.22
C HIS A 111 -9.05 -1.64 11.15
N THR A 112 -8.95 -2.24 12.33
CA THR A 112 -7.94 -1.88 13.33
C THR A 112 -6.53 -2.08 12.78
N PHE A 113 -5.71 -1.02 12.88
CA PHE A 113 -4.29 -1.07 12.60
C PHE A 113 -3.51 -0.52 13.79
N VAL A 114 -2.72 -1.37 14.44
CA VAL A 114 -1.88 -0.99 15.59
C VAL A 114 -0.43 -1.35 15.25
N PRO A 115 0.35 -0.43 14.66
CA PRO A 115 1.71 -0.76 14.18
C PRO A 115 2.63 -1.27 15.29
N VAL A 116 2.39 -0.86 16.55
CA VAL A 116 3.06 -1.40 17.73
C VAL A 116 2.05 -1.51 18.87
N LEU A 117 1.72 -2.73 19.27
CA LEU A 117 0.87 -3.05 20.39
C LEU A 117 1.72 -3.15 21.67
N PRO A 118 1.43 -2.35 22.72
CA PRO A 118 2.09 -2.47 24.01
C PRO A 118 1.86 -3.83 24.67
N ALA A 119 2.85 -4.33 25.43
CA ALA A 119 2.79 -5.63 26.10
C ALA A 119 1.62 -5.76 27.10
N ASN A 120 1.16 -4.66 27.69
CA ASN A 120 0.02 -4.64 28.61
C ASN A 120 -1.35 -4.57 27.90
N MET A 121 -1.37 -4.63 26.57
CA MET A 121 -2.58 -4.57 25.73
C MET A 121 -2.65 -5.76 24.76
N LEU A 122 -1.95 -6.87 25.04
CA LEU A 122 -1.95 -8.05 24.17
C LEU A 122 -3.35 -8.67 24.01
N ASP A 123 -4.25 -8.45 24.95
CA ASP A 123 -5.65 -8.88 24.91
C ASP A 123 -6.42 -8.32 23.70
N ILE A 124 -5.98 -7.20 23.11
CA ILE A 124 -6.54 -6.68 21.85
C ILE A 124 -6.41 -7.69 20.70
N SER A 125 -5.39 -8.56 20.72
CA SER A 125 -5.21 -9.60 19.70
C SER A 125 -6.32 -10.67 19.71
N CYS A 126 -7.10 -10.77 20.79
CA CYS A 126 -8.26 -11.66 20.89
C CYS A 126 -9.51 -11.08 20.20
N SER A 127 -9.44 -9.90 19.58
CA SER A 127 -10.58 -9.32 18.87
C SER A 127 -11.08 -10.26 17.75
N PRO A 128 -12.40 -10.47 17.60
CA PRO A 128 -12.94 -11.28 16.51
C PRO A 128 -12.97 -10.52 15.18
N THR A 129 -12.74 -9.21 15.18
CA THR A 129 -12.72 -8.40 13.96
C THR A 129 -11.37 -8.47 13.27
N PRO A 130 -11.31 -8.23 11.94
CA PRO A 130 -10.05 -8.07 11.24
C PRO A 130 -9.13 -7.04 11.89
N PHE A 131 -7.83 -7.28 11.84
CA PHE A 131 -6.82 -6.31 12.29
C PHE A 131 -5.46 -6.58 11.65
N LEU A 132 -4.63 -5.56 11.64
CA LEU A 132 -3.18 -5.68 11.43
C LEU A 132 -2.47 -5.08 12.65
N ILE A 133 -1.72 -5.90 13.40
CA ILE A 133 -1.03 -5.44 14.61
C ILE A 133 0.44 -5.85 14.60
N GLY A 134 1.31 -5.02 15.18
CA GLY A 134 2.71 -5.35 15.41
C GLY A 134 2.99 -5.62 16.88
N VAL A 135 3.68 -6.71 17.21
CA VAL A 135 4.04 -7.10 18.57
C VAL A 135 5.55 -7.34 18.65
N LEU A 136 6.18 -6.88 19.73
CA LEU A 136 7.61 -7.10 19.93
C LEU A 136 7.89 -8.58 20.25
N ALA A 137 8.95 -9.14 19.67
CA ALA A 137 9.33 -10.54 19.81
C ALA A 137 9.36 -11.09 21.25
N PRO A 138 9.83 -10.33 22.28
CA PRO A 138 9.77 -10.79 23.67
C PRO A 138 8.36 -11.08 24.21
N CYS A 139 7.31 -10.52 23.58
CA CYS A 139 5.92 -10.75 23.96
C CYS A 139 5.30 -11.97 23.26
N LEU A 140 5.98 -12.58 22.29
CA LEU A 140 5.45 -13.71 21.52
C LEU A 140 5.02 -14.91 22.39
N PRO A 141 5.75 -15.34 23.44
CA PRO A 141 5.30 -16.44 24.29
C PRO A 141 3.96 -16.15 24.97
N GLN A 142 3.78 -14.93 25.50
CA GLN A 142 2.52 -14.51 26.13
C GLN A 142 1.39 -14.39 25.11
N LEU A 143 1.69 -13.93 23.90
CA LEU A 143 0.72 -13.85 22.80
C LEU A 143 0.19 -15.23 22.41
N LEU A 144 1.06 -16.25 22.37
CA LEU A 144 0.68 -17.63 22.01
C LEU A 144 -0.14 -18.34 23.10
N GLU A 145 -0.14 -17.83 24.34
CA GLU A 145 -0.99 -18.34 25.43
C GLU A 145 -2.42 -17.80 25.37
N LEU A 146 -2.67 -16.74 24.57
CA LEU A 146 -3.99 -16.15 24.40
C LEU A 146 -4.87 -17.01 23.48
N PRO A 147 -6.21 -17.01 23.69
CA PRO A 147 -7.16 -17.74 22.86
C PRO A 147 -7.41 -17.01 21.52
N ILE A 148 -6.38 -16.91 20.68
CA ILE A 148 -6.46 -16.25 19.38
C ILE A 148 -6.76 -17.30 18.30
N GLU A 149 -7.89 -17.16 17.63
CA GLU A 149 -8.32 -18.04 16.54
C GLU A 149 -8.15 -17.35 15.18
N GLU A 150 -7.98 -18.14 14.12
CA GLU A 150 -7.89 -17.71 12.71
C GLU A 150 -7.01 -16.46 12.48
N VAL A 151 -5.78 -16.51 12.99
CA VAL A 151 -4.79 -15.43 12.89
C VAL A 151 -3.56 -15.89 12.13
N LEU A 152 -3.06 -15.04 11.24
CA LEU A 152 -1.74 -15.20 10.63
C LEU A 152 -0.70 -14.48 11.50
N ILE A 153 0.26 -15.22 12.07
CA ILE A 153 1.35 -14.63 12.86
C ILE A 153 2.65 -14.76 12.06
N VAL A 154 3.25 -13.62 11.73
CA VAL A 154 4.43 -13.51 10.85
C VAL A 154 5.62 -13.00 11.66
N ASP A 155 6.68 -13.80 11.75
CA ASP A 155 7.98 -13.38 12.27
C ASP A 155 8.78 -12.72 11.15
N LEU A 156 8.87 -11.38 11.22
CA LEU A 156 9.61 -10.54 10.28
C LEU A 156 11.12 -10.65 10.45
N CYS A 157 11.62 -11.14 11.60
CA CYS A 157 13.05 -11.34 11.82
C CYS A 157 13.54 -12.66 11.21
N ALA A 158 12.66 -13.64 11.09
CA ALA A 158 12.99 -14.99 10.63
C ALA A 158 12.40 -15.34 9.25
N ASP A 159 11.70 -14.40 8.59
CA ASP A 159 10.91 -14.66 7.38
C ASP A 159 10.07 -15.94 7.56
N LYS A 160 9.20 -16.00 8.56
CA LYS A 160 8.50 -17.24 8.92
C LYS A 160 7.07 -16.99 9.40
N PHE A 161 6.15 -17.90 9.08
CA PHE A 161 4.86 -17.97 9.75
C PHE A 161 4.97 -18.80 11.04
N VAL A 162 4.66 -18.15 12.16
CA VAL A 162 4.55 -18.80 13.48
C VAL A 162 3.21 -19.53 13.58
N VAL A 163 2.17 -18.93 13.03
CA VAL A 163 0.81 -19.49 12.88
C VAL A 163 0.33 -19.15 11.47
N GLN A 164 -0.30 -20.10 10.80
CA GLN A 164 -0.84 -19.99 9.44
C GLN A 164 -2.22 -20.68 9.36
N LEU A 165 -2.98 -20.39 8.30
CA LEU A 165 -4.32 -20.91 8.05
C LEU A 165 -4.34 -21.98 6.93
N ASP A 166 -3.17 -22.26 6.34
CA ASP A 166 -2.91 -23.32 5.36
C ASP A 166 -3.65 -23.15 4.02
N ASP A 167 -4.07 -21.93 3.68
CA ASP A 167 -4.69 -21.59 2.40
C ASP A 167 -4.13 -20.30 1.75
N GLU A 168 -3.16 -19.64 2.39
CA GLU A 168 -2.63 -18.34 1.98
C GLU A 168 -2.01 -18.35 0.58
N ASP A 169 -1.42 -19.47 0.17
CA ASP A 169 -0.78 -19.68 -1.13
C ASP A 169 -1.78 -19.83 -2.29
N CYS A 170 -3.05 -20.11 -1.97
CA CYS A 170 -4.11 -20.39 -2.93
C CYS A 170 -5.13 -19.24 -3.09
N ILE A 171 -4.99 -18.16 -2.30
CA ILE A 171 -5.93 -17.04 -2.31
C ILE A 171 -5.86 -16.26 -3.63
N LEU A 172 -4.65 -15.87 -4.08
CA LEU A 172 -4.50 -14.96 -5.21
C LEU A 172 -4.72 -15.68 -6.56
N PRO A 173 -5.25 -14.97 -7.58
CA PRO A 173 -5.30 -15.53 -8.93
C PRO A 173 -3.88 -15.80 -9.47
N SER A 174 -3.56 -17.07 -9.71
CA SER A 174 -2.19 -17.55 -10.03
C SER A 174 -1.47 -16.75 -11.12
N LYS A 175 -2.16 -16.34 -12.19
CA LYS A 175 -1.56 -15.52 -13.26
C LYS A 175 -1.16 -14.12 -12.80
N LEU A 176 -1.98 -13.49 -11.95
CA LEU A 176 -1.68 -12.16 -11.41
C LEU A 176 -0.61 -12.25 -10.33
N GLN A 177 -0.66 -13.29 -9.49
CA GLN A 177 0.38 -13.58 -8.51
C GLN A 177 1.73 -13.79 -9.17
N ALA A 178 1.83 -14.66 -10.18
CA ALA A 178 3.09 -14.92 -10.89
C ALA A 178 3.66 -13.64 -11.55
N ALA A 179 2.79 -12.82 -12.14
CA ALA A 179 3.22 -11.57 -12.76
C ALA A 179 3.72 -10.55 -11.73
N LEU A 180 3.08 -10.47 -10.55
CA LEU A 180 3.51 -9.60 -9.46
C LEU A 180 4.81 -10.12 -8.81
N GLN A 181 4.90 -11.43 -8.58
CA GLN A 181 6.10 -12.11 -8.09
C GLN A 181 7.30 -11.80 -8.97
N GLN A 182 7.15 -11.96 -10.29
CA GLN A 182 8.21 -11.66 -11.25
C GLN A 182 8.68 -10.20 -11.16
N ILE A 183 7.76 -9.22 -11.07
CA ILE A 183 8.15 -7.80 -10.89
C ILE A 183 8.96 -7.60 -9.61
N LEU A 184 8.57 -8.26 -8.52
CA LEU A 184 9.24 -8.10 -7.23
C LEU A 184 10.60 -8.80 -7.21
N GLU A 185 10.74 -9.98 -7.83
CA GLU A 185 12.00 -10.72 -7.90
C GLU A 185 13.01 -10.06 -8.85
N GLU A 186 12.56 -9.64 -10.04
CA GLU A 186 13.40 -9.02 -11.06
C GLU A 186 13.56 -7.50 -10.86
N ARG A 187 13.11 -6.94 -9.72
CA ARG A 187 13.06 -5.49 -9.48
C ARG A 187 14.41 -4.79 -9.66
N GLU A 188 15.50 -5.41 -9.21
CA GLU A 188 16.84 -4.82 -9.29
C GLU A 188 17.34 -4.81 -10.74
N ASP A 189 17.09 -5.88 -11.49
CA ASP A 189 17.44 -5.98 -12.92
C ASP A 189 16.63 -4.95 -13.73
N ILE A 190 15.33 -4.87 -13.45
CA ILE A 190 14.41 -3.91 -14.07
C ILE A 190 14.90 -2.47 -13.83
N LEU A 191 15.35 -2.13 -12.63
CA LEU A 191 15.89 -0.81 -12.31
C LEU A 191 17.25 -0.57 -12.96
N SER A 192 18.12 -1.59 -13.02
CA SER A 192 19.45 -1.48 -13.65
C SER A 192 19.38 -1.14 -15.13
N HIS A 193 18.37 -1.67 -15.85
CA HIS A 193 18.12 -1.35 -17.25
C HIS A 193 17.59 0.08 -17.48
N VAL A 194 17.16 0.76 -16.42
CA VAL A 194 16.65 2.13 -16.47
C VAL A 194 17.72 3.15 -16.08
N ASP A 195 18.81 2.70 -15.44
CA ASP A 195 19.87 3.54 -14.85
C ASP A 195 21.10 3.73 -15.78
N GLU A 196 21.05 3.31 -17.05
CA GLU A 196 22.15 3.54 -18.02
C GLU A 196 22.45 5.04 -18.28
N ASP A 197 21.56 5.95 -17.87
CA ASP A 197 21.75 7.42 -17.96
C ASP A 197 22.32 8.07 -16.66
N GLY A 198 22.66 7.27 -15.64
CA GLY A 198 23.61 7.60 -14.58
C GLY A 198 23.21 8.70 -13.59
N TYR A 199 22.45 8.37 -12.54
CA TYR A 199 22.44 9.13 -11.28
C TYR A 199 22.23 8.20 -10.05
N GLY A 200 23.33 7.74 -9.45
CA GLY A 200 23.31 7.07 -8.15
C GLY A 200 23.02 8.06 -7.01
N GLY A 201 21.75 8.16 -6.60
CA GLY A 201 21.30 9.07 -5.55
C GLY A 201 19.96 8.65 -4.91
N PRO A 202 19.38 9.48 -4.02
CA PRO A 202 18.07 9.23 -3.37
C PRO A 202 16.89 9.07 -4.35
N GLU A 203 17.09 9.39 -5.61
CA GLU A 203 16.16 9.11 -6.71
C GLU A 203 15.99 7.61 -6.95
N ASN A 204 17.03 6.79 -6.76
CA ASN A 204 16.98 5.34 -6.99
C ASN A 204 16.04 4.63 -5.99
N ILE A 205 16.07 5.00 -4.70
CA ILE A 205 15.13 4.50 -3.68
C ILE A 205 13.68 4.90 -4.03
N THR A 206 13.49 6.13 -4.52
CA THR A 206 12.18 6.62 -4.95
C THR A 206 11.66 5.83 -6.16
N LEU A 207 12.54 5.50 -7.11
CA LEU A 207 12.22 4.67 -8.28
C LEU A 207 11.88 3.23 -7.88
N GLN A 208 12.62 2.64 -6.94
CA GLN A 208 12.33 1.31 -6.40
C GLN A 208 10.95 1.27 -5.74
N PHE A 209 10.62 2.26 -4.91
CA PHE A 209 9.30 2.34 -4.27
C PHE A 209 8.17 2.58 -5.28
N SER A 210 8.45 3.38 -6.32
CA SER A 210 7.52 3.59 -7.43
C SER A 210 7.28 2.30 -8.21
N LEU A 211 8.32 1.50 -8.49
CA LEU A 211 8.21 0.22 -9.19
C LEU A 211 7.35 -0.78 -8.41
N VAL A 212 7.61 -0.93 -7.10
CA VAL A 212 6.80 -1.78 -6.22
C VAL A 212 5.36 -1.31 -6.22
N SER A 213 5.10 -0.02 -5.94
CA SER A 213 3.74 0.54 -5.95
C SER A 213 3.03 0.32 -7.29
N GLU A 214 3.75 0.49 -8.40
CA GLU A 214 3.25 0.30 -9.75
C GLU A 214 2.86 -1.15 -10.05
N GLY A 215 3.64 -2.13 -9.58
CA GLY A 215 3.30 -3.55 -9.67
C GLY A 215 1.96 -3.87 -9.02
N PHE A 216 1.74 -3.37 -7.80
CA PHE A 216 0.48 -3.57 -7.06
C PHE A 216 -0.69 -2.78 -7.66
N VAL A 217 -0.47 -1.55 -8.14
CA VAL A 217 -1.50 -0.79 -8.88
C VAL A 217 -1.99 -1.60 -10.08
N ARG A 218 -1.09 -2.22 -10.83
CA ARG A 218 -1.46 -3.05 -11.99
C ARG A 218 -2.21 -4.29 -11.62
N PHE A 219 -1.81 -4.96 -10.53
CA PHE A 219 -2.56 -6.07 -9.99
C PHE A 219 -4.04 -5.67 -9.81
N PHE A 220 -4.31 -4.50 -9.20
CA PHE A 220 -5.68 -4.01 -9.04
C PHE A 220 -6.33 -3.52 -10.33
N VAL A 221 -5.59 -2.95 -11.28
CA VAL A 221 -6.15 -2.55 -12.58
C VAL A 221 -6.63 -3.78 -13.36
N GLU A 222 -5.86 -4.87 -13.36
CA GLU A 222 -6.28 -6.13 -13.98
C GLU A 222 -7.45 -6.75 -13.21
N LEU A 223 -7.44 -6.66 -11.87
CA LEU A 223 -8.46 -7.28 -11.03
C LEU A 223 -9.82 -6.57 -11.10
N VAL A 224 -9.83 -5.24 -11.01
CA VAL A 224 -11.04 -4.44 -10.84
C VAL A 224 -11.16 -3.25 -11.79
N GLY A 225 -10.21 -3.03 -12.70
CA GLY A 225 -10.16 -1.83 -13.55
C GLY A 225 -11.37 -1.65 -14.46
N HIS A 226 -12.08 -2.72 -14.81
CA HIS A 226 -13.30 -2.68 -15.60
C HIS A 226 -14.56 -2.29 -14.81
N TYR A 227 -14.45 -1.96 -13.51
CA TYR A 227 -15.61 -1.65 -12.65
C TYR A 227 -16.53 -0.56 -13.23
N SER A 228 -15.96 0.44 -13.92
CA SER A 228 -16.70 1.56 -14.49
C SER A 228 -17.69 1.12 -15.57
N LEU A 229 -17.42 0.02 -16.29
CA LEU A 229 -18.31 -0.56 -17.29
C LEU A 229 -19.55 -1.22 -16.68
N HIS A 230 -19.52 -1.47 -15.36
CA HIS A 230 -20.59 -2.13 -14.61
C HIS A 230 -21.23 -1.21 -13.58
N MET A 231 -20.95 0.10 -13.65
CA MET A 231 -21.58 1.11 -12.82
C MET A 231 -22.80 1.66 -13.55
N VAL A 232 -23.99 1.50 -12.97
CA VAL A 232 -25.26 1.91 -13.58
C VAL A 232 -25.86 3.08 -12.79
N GLU A 233 -26.39 4.07 -13.50
CA GLU A 233 -27.13 5.17 -12.89
C GLU A 233 -28.60 4.77 -12.68
N LEU A 234 -29.06 4.89 -11.43
CA LEU A 234 -30.41 4.61 -11.00
C LEU A 234 -31.31 5.84 -11.23
N SER A 235 -32.63 5.63 -11.20
CA SER A 235 -33.63 6.68 -11.45
C SER A 235 -33.59 7.85 -10.45
N ASN A 236 -33.00 7.64 -9.27
CA ASN A 236 -32.78 8.64 -8.24
C ASN A 236 -31.46 9.44 -8.42
N GLY A 237 -30.69 9.18 -9.49
CA GLY A 237 -29.39 9.80 -9.76
C GLY A 237 -28.23 9.25 -8.93
N SER A 238 -28.42 8.17 -8.15
CA SER A 238 -27.31 7.43 -7.55
C SER A 238 -26.72 6.46 -8.57
N ARG A 239 -25.43 6.13 -8.39
CA ARG A 239 -24.78 5.09 -9.18
C ARG A 239 -24.62 3.84 -8.31
N GLU A 240 -24.73 2.67 -8.91
CA GLU A 240 -24.58 1.39 -8.23
C GLU A 240 -23.76 0.42 -9.08
N LEU A 241 -22.86 -0.32 -8.45
CA LEU A 241 -22.12 -1.39 -9.11
C LEU A 241 -23.01 -2.64 -9.30
N GLN A 242 -23.19 -3.07 -10.54
CA GLN A 242 -23.81 -4.34 -10.87
C GLN A 242 -22.86 -5.51 -10.55
N ARG A 243 -22.79 -5.92 -9.28
CA ARG A 243 -21.84 -6.88 -8.71
C ARG A 243 -21.68 -8.17 -9.54
N ASP A 244 -22.80 -8.81 -9.90
CA ASP A 244 -22.77 -10.05 -10.66
C ASP A 244 -22.23 -9.87 -12.07
N SER A 245 -22.63 -8.79 -12.75
CA SER A 245 -22.16 -8.45 -14.09
C SER A 245 -20.66 -8.16 -14.08
N PHE A 246 -20.21 -7.37 -13.10
CA PHE A 246 -18.80 -7.03 -12.87
C PHE A 246 -17.92 -8.26 -12.65
N ARG A 247 -18.36 -9.20 -11.80
CA ARG A 247 -17.62 -10.44 -11.55
C ARG A 247 -17.63 -11.33 -12.78
N LYS A 248 -18.78 -11.56 -13.41
CA LYS A 248 -18.92 -12.53 -14.52
C LYS A 248 -18.23 -12.07 -15.81
N SER A 249 -18.09 -10.76 -16.03
CA SER A 249 -17.45 -10.20 -17.23
C SER A 249 -15.93 -10.39 -17.25
N HIS A 250 -15.29 -10.59 -16.10
CA HIS A 250 -13.85 -10.77 -16.06
C HIS A 250 -13.45 -12.08 -16.77
N PRO A 251 -12.48 -12.08 -17.71
CA PRO A 251 -12.17 -13.25 -18.55
C PRO A 251 -11.55 -14.43 -17.78
N SER A 252 -10.72 -14.16 -16.77
CA SER A 252 -10.04 -15.20 -15.97
C SER A 252 -10.95 -15.84 -14.91
N ARG A 253 -11.09 -17.18 -14.94
CA ARG A 253 -11.84 -17.94 -13.93
C ARG A 253 -11.29 -17.75 -12.52
N GLY A 254 -9.96 -17.77 -12.35
CA GLY A 254 -9.33 -17.61 -11.03
C GLY A 254 -9.63 -16.23 -10.43
N VAL A 255 -9.63 -15.19 -11.26
CA VAL A 255 -10.04 -13.84 -10.81
C VAL A 255 -11.51 -13.82 -10.42
N ARG A 256 -12.40 -14.45 -11.19
CA ARG A 256 -13.83 -14.52 -10.81
C ARG A 256 -14.06 -15.22 -9.47
N GLN A 257 -13.28 -16.25 -9.16
CA GLN A 257 -13.31 -16.96 -7.88
C GLN A 257 -12.79 -16.07 -6.75
N PHE A 258 -11.65 -15.41 -6.94
CA PHE A 258 -11.13 -14.47 -5.94
C PHE A 258 -12.09 -13.31 -5.67
N LEU A 259 -12.66 -12.72 -6.71
CA LEU A 259 -13.64 -11.63 -6.60
C LEU A 259 -14.89 -12.04 -5.80
N GLN A 260 -15.25 -13.33 -5.77
CA GLN A 260 -16.37 -13.80 -4.95
C GLN A 260 -16.16 -13.52 -3.45
N PHE A 261 -14.91 -13.56 -2.97
CA PHE A 261 -14.57 -13.26 -1.59
C PHE A 261 -14.17 -11.80 -1.41
N PHE A 262 -13.31 -11.28 -2.30
CA PHE A 262 -12.80 -9.93 -2.19
C PHE A 262 -13.90 -8.86 -2.24
N MET A 263 -14.97 -9.09 -3.02
CA MET A 263 -16.08 -8.13 -3.11
C MET A 263 -16.92 -8.05 -1.82
N GLU A 264 -16.80 -9.00 -0.89
CA GLU A 264 -17.48 -9.01 0.41
C GLU A 264 -16.70 -8.23 1.50
N THR A 265 -15.50 -7.76 1.18
CA THR A 265 -14.64 -6.99 2.10
C THR A 265 -15.14 -5.56 2.28
N GLN A 266 -14.88 -4.98 3.45
CA GLN A 266 -15.13 -3.57 3.72
C GLN A 266 -14.25 -2.66 2.83
N MET A 267 -13.03 -3.07 2.52
CA MET A 267 -12.16 -2.37 1.58
C MET A 267 -12.83 -2.20 0.21
N PHE A 268 -13.40 -3.27 -0.35
CA PHE A 268 -14.10 -3.20 -1.62
C PHE A 268 -15.36 -2.34 -1.53
N ALA A 269 -16.14 -2.48 -0.44
CA ALA A 269 -17.32 -1.66 -0.20
C ALA A 269 -16.99 -0.17 -0.17
N GLY A 270 -15.98 0.23 0.61
CA GLY A 270 -15.51 1.61 0.70
C GLY A 270 -14.99 2.15 -0.65
N PHE A 271 -14.25 1.33 -1.39
CA PHE A 271 -13.80 1.70 -2.74
C PHE A 271 -14.98 1.99 -3.68
N ILE A 272 -16.01 1.16 -3.70
CA ILE A 272 -17.18 1.35 -4.57
C ILE A 272 -18.00 2.57 -4.12
N GLN A 273 -18.25 2.71 -2.82
CA GLN A 273 -18.95 3.87 -2.26
C GLN A 273 -18.29 5.19 -2.68
N ASP A 274 -16.96 5.26 -2.64
CA ASP A 274 -16.20 6.41 -3.13
C ASP A 274 -16.45 6.68 -4.63
N LYS A 275 -16.55 5.65 -5.46
CA LYS A 275 -16.83 5.80 -6.90
C LYS A 275 -18.26 6.23 -7.17
N GLU A 276 -19.22 5.76 -6.37
CA GLU A 276 -20.63 6.12 -6.48
C GLU A 276 -20.83 7.61 -6.18
N LEU A 277 -20.17 8.12 -5.13
CA LEU A 277 -20.26 9.52 -4.69
C LEU A 277 -19.48 10.52 -5.57
N ARG A 278 -18.39 10.10 -6.24
CA ARG A 278 -17.53 11.02 -7.02
C ARG A 278 -18.19 11.53 -8.30
N LYS A 279 -18.78 12.72 -8.28
CA LYS A 279 -19.38 13.39 -9.47
C LYS A 279 -18.40 14.11 -10.41
N GLY A 280 -17.10 14.03 -10.14
CA GLY A 280 -16.05 14.68 -10.94
C GLY A 280 -14.94 15.23 -10.04
N GLY A 281 -13.72 14.73 -10.21
CA GLY A 281 -12.55 15.09 -9.43
C GLY A 281 -11.28 14.53 -10.09
N GLY A 282 -10.11 15.02 -9.67
CA GLY A 282 -8.82 14.65 -10.25
C GLY A 282 -8.60 13.13 -10.32
N ARG A 283 -8.02 12.66 -11.43
CA ARG A 283 -7.69 11.24 -11.61
C ARG A 283 -6.46 10.89 -10.78
N GLY A 284 -6.61 10.00 -9.81
CA GLY A 284 -5.49 9.39 -9.11
C GLY A 284 -4.72 8.43 -10.02
N LEU A 285 -3.58 7.91 -9.55
CA LEU A 285 -2.75 7.00 -10.33
C LEU A 285 -3.57 5.81 -10.83
N PHE A 286 -4.38 5.19 -9.98
CA PHE A 286 -5.24 4.07 -10.36
C PHE A 286 -6.20 4.43 -11.50
N GLU A 287 -6.92 5.56 -11.42
CA GLU A 287 -7.84 5.99 -12.48
C GLU A 287 -7.11 6.28 -13.80
N VAL A 288 -5.90 6.84 -13.74
CA VAL A 288 -5.05 7.02 -14.93
C VAL A 288 -4.69 5.68 -15.54
N ARG A 289 -4.34 4.68 -14.73
CA ARG A 289 -3.99 3.34 -15.24
C ARG A 289 -5.20 2.57 -15.75
N VAL A 290 -6.36 2.72 -15.14
CA VAL A 290 -7.63 2.15 -15.63
C VAL A 290 -7.97 2.69 -17.02
N ALA A 291 -7.88 4.01 -17.23
CA ALA A 291 -8.14 4.60 -18.54
C ALA A 291 -7.21 4.01 -19.62
N GLN A 292 -5.91 3.96 -19.34
CA GLN A 292 -4.92 3.36 -20.25
C GLN A 292 -5.18 1.87 -20.52
N TYR A 293 -5.59 1.13 -19.50
CA TYR A 293 -5.92 -0.28 -19.62
C TYR A 293 -7.13 -0.50 -20.54
N LEU A 294 -8.21 0.27 -20.34
CA LEU A 294 -9.42 0.19 -21.16
C LEU A 294 -9.14 0.58 -22.62
N ASP A 295 -8.36 1.63 -22.87
CA ASP A 295 -7.95 2.03 -24.21
C ASP A 295 -7.15 0.92 -24.92
N SER A 296 -6.24 0.24 -24.20
CA SER A 296 -5.43 -0.86 -24.76
C SER A 296 -6.21 -2.17 -24.97
N SER A 297 -7.32 -2.36 -24.25
CA SER A 297 -8.13 -3.59 -24.32
C SER A 297 -8.98 -3.70 -25.60
N LEU A 298 -9.00 -2.65 -26.41
CA LEU A 298 -9.66 -2.61 -27.72
C LEU A 298 -8.82 -3.23 -28.85
N GLU A 299 -7.54 -3.54 -28.61
CA GLU A 299 -6.67 -4.22 -29.59
C GLU A 299 -6.47 -5.71 -29.24
N PRO A 300 -6.47 -6.62 -30.24
CA PRO A 300 -6.32 -8.06 -30.02
C PRO A 300 -4.85 -8.43 -29.76
N GLU A 301 -4.36 -8.15 -28.56
CA GLU A 301 -3.01 -8.54 -28.10
C GLU A 301 -3.05 -9.76 -27.16
N PRO A 302 -1.97 -10.57 -27.09
CA PRO A 302 -1.97 -11.81 -26.32
C PRO A 302 -2.16 -11.56 -24.82
N SER A 303 -3.11 -12.26 -24.22
CA SER A 303 -3.42 -12.17 -22.78
C SER A 303 -2.37 -12.89 -21.91
N GLY A 304 -2.05 -12.32 -20.74
CA GLY A 304 -1.24 -12.96 -19.71
C GLY A 304 -0.11 -12.10 -19.13
N VAL A 305 0.91 -12.76 -18.58
CA VAL A 305 2.10 -12.16 -17.93
C VAL A 305 2.80 -11.17 -18.87
N ASN A 306 2.90 -11.48 -20.16
CA ASN A 306 3.51 -10.59 -21.15
C ASN A 306 2.78 -9.25 -21.29
N LYS A 307 1.45 -9.20 -21.14
CA LYS A 307 0.70 -7.91 -21.15
C LYS A 307 1.00 -7.09 -19.89
N PHE A 308 1.07 -7.77 -18.74
CA PHE A 308 1.39 -7.16 -17.45
C PHE A 308 2.78 -6.52 -17.44
N LEU A 309 3.79 -7.22 -17.98
CA LEU A 309 5.18 -6.75 -18.07
C LEU A 309 5.42 -5.74 -19.21
N LYS A 310 4.80 -5.92 -20.40
CA LYS A 310 4.93 -4.99 -21.54
C LYS A 310 4.40 -3.59 -21.19
N GLY A 311 3.34 -3.52 -20.38
CA GLY A 311 2.88 -2.25 -19.85
C GLY A 311 3.92 -1.54 -18.97
N LEU A 312 4.88 -2.28 -18.38
CA LEU A 312 5.84 -1.82 -17.34
C LEU A 312 7.03 -1.16 -18.01
N GLY A 313 7.63 -1.88 -18.97
CA GLY A 313 8.73 -1.37 -19.78
C GLY A 313 8.40 -0.08 -20.54
N ASN A 314 7.16 0.07 -21.04
CA ASN A 314 6.74 1.30 -21.71
C ASN A 314 6.62 2.51 -20.77
N LYS A 315 6.53 2.32 -19.44
CA LYS A 315 6.18 3.38 -18.48
C LYS A 315 7.27 3.72 -17.47
N MET A 316 8.24 2.83 -17.25
CA MET A 316 9.48 3.26 -16.59
C MET A 316 10.18 4.36 -17.39
N LYS A 317 10.06 4.33 -18.73
CA LYS A 317 10.46 5.43 -19.63
C LYS A 317 9.70 6.76 -19.43
N LEU A 318 8.50 6.72 -18.84
CA LEU A 318 7.66 7.91 -18.57
C LEU A 318 7.87 8.49 -17.17
N LEU A 319 8.35 7.70 -16.21
CA LEU A 319 8.79 8.20 -14.90
C LEU A 319 10.08 9.04 -15.00
N GLN A 320 10.79 8.94 -16.12
CA GLN A 320 11.96 9.76 -16.48
C GLN A 320 11.60 11.19 -16.95
N ILE A 321 10.32 11.47 -17.25
CA ILE A 321 9.88 12.79 -17.73
C ILE A 321 9.07 13.46 -16.62
N LYS A 322 9.76 14.06 -15.65
CA LYS A 322 9.21 15.07 -14.74
C LYS A 322 10.20 16.19 -14.52
#